data_AF-A0A353V4H0-F1
#
_entry.id   AF-A0A353V4H0-F1
#
_cell.length_a   1.000
_cell.length_b   1.000
_cell.length_c   1.000
_cell.angle_alpha   90.00
_cell.angle_beta   90.00
_cell.angle_gamma   90.00
#
_symmetry.space_group_name_H-M   'P 1'
#
loop_
_entity.id
_entity.type
_entity.pdbx_description
1 polymer ?
#
loop_
_entity_poly.entity_id
_entity_poly.type
_entity_poly.pdbx_seq_one_letter_code
_entity_poly.pdbx_strand_id
1 'polypeptide(L)'
;MRLAQALPADRAALAGIPGCTPKVIGRWGEALLEAVARGLALPEDALPVFARQPRARIPGAATRRIDTLRRWRAGAVERAGLEPGLLLPNRLITAIALAAPRDVEALAEVDGVRRWRAETFGREIVAALAAV
;
A
#
# COMPACT_ATOMS: atom_id res chain seq x y z
N MET A 1 -14.10 13.27 0.57
CA MET A 1 -13.33 14.22 1.41
C MET A 1 -13.82 15.66 1.27
N ARG A 2 -13.91 16.24 0.07
CA ARG A 2 -14.26 17.68 -0.09
C ARG A 2 -15.56 18.11 0.59
N LEU A 3 -16.63 17.32 0.54
CA LEU A 3 -17.91 17.66 1.18
C LEU A 3 -17.82 17.76 2.72
N ALA A 4 -17.08 16.85 3.35
CA ALA A 4 -16.84 16.88 4.79
C ALA A 4 -15.89 18.01 5.24
N GLN A 5 -15.07 18.53 4.33
CA GLN A 5 -14.17 19.66 4.60
C GLN A 5 -14.85 21.02 4.37
N ALA A 6 -15.71 21.11 3.36
CA ALA A 6 -16.40 22.34 2.99
C ALA A 6 -17.62 22.64 3.88
N LEU A 7 -18.16 21.61 4.55
CA LEU A 7 -19.29 21.72 5.50
C LEU A 7 -20.45 22.57 4.95
N PRO A 8 -20.99 22.24 3.76
CA PRO A 8 -22.02 23.05 3.13
C PRO A 8 -23.28 23.08 3.98
N ALA A 9 -23.81 24.28 4.19
CA ALA A 9 -25.06 24.49 4.93
C ALA A 9 -26.30 24.58 4.02
N ASP A 10 -26.11 24.72 2.71
CA ASP A 10 -27.19 24.86 1.75
C ASP A 10 -26.84 24.30 0.35
N ARG A 11 -27.83 24.31 -0.55
CA ARG A 11 -27.71 23.80 -1.92
C ARG A 11 -26.77 24.64 -2.80
N ALA A 12 -26.62 25.93 -2.51
CA ALA A 12 -25.70 26.78 -3.25
C ALA A 12 -24.24 26.45 -2.88
N ALA A 13 -23.97 26.23 -1.60
CA ALA A 13 -22.69 25.75 -1.09
C ALA A 13 -22.36 24.36 -1.65
N LEU A 14 -23.35 23.47 -1.79
CA LEU A 14 -23.16 22.18 -2.48
C LEU A 14 -22.71 22.38 -3.94
N ALA A 15 -23.31 23.32 -4.68
CA ALA A 15 -22.97 23.55 -6.09
C ALA A 15 -21.51 23.99 -6.30
N GLY A 16 -20.87 24.59 -5.28
CA GLY A 16 -19.46 24.94 -5.30
C GLY A 16 -18.50 23.75 -5.10
N ILE A 17 -19.00 22.57 -4.74
CA ILE A 17 -18.17 21.41 -4.40
C ILE A 17 -17.99 20.51 -5.62
N PRO A 18 -16.74 20.21 -6.05
CA PRO A 18 -16.49 19.30 -7.16
C PRO A 18 -17.16 17.94 -6.95
N GLY A 19 -18.00 17.53 -7.91
CA GLY A 19 -18.79 16.29 -7.85
C GLY A 19 -20.26 16.47 -7.44
N CYS A 20 -20.63 17.62 -6.86
CA CYS A 20 -22.02 17.96 -6.55
C CYS A 20 -22.68 18.63 -7.76
N THR A 21 -22.87 17.88 -8.84
CA THR A 21 -23.52 18.39 -10.06
C THR A 21 -25.01 18.69 -9.81
N PRO A 22 -25.69 19.50 -10.65
CA PRO A 22 -27.11 19.80 -10.49
C PRO A 22 -28.00 18.55 -10.36
N LYS A 23 -27.67 17.46 -11.07
CA LYS A 23 -28.37 16.17 -10.98
C LYS A 23 -28.17 15.49 -9.62
N VAL A 24 -26.97 15.58 -9.04
CA VAL A 24 -26.67 15.05 -7.70
C VAL A 24 -27.37 15.88 -6.64
N ILE A 25 -27.32 17.21 -6.74
CA ILE A 25 -28.00 18.12 -5.80
C ILE A 25 -29.51 17.93 -5.86
N GLY A 26 -30.08 17.81 -7.06
CA GLY A 26 -31.51 17.58 -7.23
C GLY A 26 -31.99 16.27 -6.59
N ARG A 27 -31.17 15.21 -6.66
CA ARG A 27 -31.53 13.89 -6.14
C ARG A 27 -31.17 13.67 -4.66
N TRP A 28 -30.04 14.20 -4.22
CA TRP A 28 -29.41 13.87 -2.93
C TRP A 28 -29.09 15.10 -2.07
N GLY A 29 -29.33 16.32 -2.55
CA GLY A 29 -28.91 17.55 -1.88
C GLY A 29 -29.40 17.62 -0.43
N GLU A 30 -30.66 17.26 -0.19
CA GLU A 30 -31.24 17.26 1.17
C GLU A 30 -30.53 16.27 2.09
N ALA A 31 -30.42 15.00 1.66
CA ALA A 31 -29.76 13.96 2.43
C ALA A 31 -28.28 14.27 2.71
N LEU A 32 -27.60 14.97 1.80
CA LEU A 32 -26.23 15.43 1.99
C LEU A 32 -26.13 16.53 3.06
N LEU A 33 -27.03 17.53 3.02
CA LEU A 33 -27.07 18.60 4.01
C LEU A 33 -27.43 18.06 5.39
N GLU A 34 -28.42 17.18 5.48
CA GLU A 34 -28.77 16.51 6.73
C GLU A 34 -27.61 15.69 7.29
N ALA A 35 -26.85 14.99 6.44
CA ALA A 35 -25.69 14.23 6.90
C ALA A 35 -24.59 15.14 7.46
N VAL A 36 -24.34 16.29 6.84
CA VAL A 36 -23.41 17.30 7.34
C VAL A 36 -23.90 17.87 8.67
N ALA A 37 -25.18 18.25 8.75
CA ALA A 37 -25.79 18.77 9.97
C ALA A 37 -25.72 17.77 11.12
N ARG A 38 -26.03 16.49 10.88
CA ARG A 38 -25.87 15.41 11.88
C ARG A 38 -24.43 15.28 12.35
N GLY A 39 -23.46 15.36 11.43
CA GLY A 39 -22.04 15.31 11.77
C GLY A 39 -21.60 16.47 12.65
N LEU A 40 -22.07 17.69 12.37
CA LEU A 40 -21.76 18.90 13.13
C LEU A 40 -22.45 18.96 14.49
N ALA A 41 -23.59 18.28 14.65
CA ALA A 41 -24.32 18.21 15.90
C ALA A 41 -23.79 17.13 16.87
N LEU A 42 -22.85 16.28 16.44
CA LEU A 42 -22.25 15.28 17.31
C LEU A 42 -21.36 15.95 18.36
N PRO A 43 -21.51 15.59 19.66
CA PRO A 43 -20.58 16.05 20.69
C PRO A 43 -19.21 15.38 20.48
N GLU A 44 -18.16 16.04 20.96
CA GLU A 44 -16.76 15.62 20.75
C GLU A 44 -16.49 14.18 21.25
N ASP A 45 -17.15 13.77 22.33
CA ASP A 45 -17.03 12.44 22.93
C ASP A 45 -17.74 11.32 22.14
N ALA A 46 -18.63 11.68 21.22
CA ALA A 46 -19.31 10.76 20.31
C ALA A 46 -18.63 10.65 18.93
N LEU A 47 -17.55 11.41 18.69
CA LEU A 47 -16.83 11.34 17.43
C LEU A 47 -16.14 9.97 17.26
N PRO A 48 -16.15 9.39 16.04
CA PRO A 48 -15.51 8.11 15.80
C PRO A 48 -13.99 8.21 15.97
N VAL A 49 -13.45 7.41 16.87
CA VAL A 49 -12.00 7.25 17.02
C VAL A 49 -11.48 6.37 15.89
N PHE A 50 -10.83 6.98 14.90
CA PHE A 50 -10.10 6.22 13.89
C PHE A 50 -8.89 5.55 14.52
N ALA A 51 -8.95 4.23 14.71
CA ALA A 51 -7.80 3.44 15.15
C ALA A 51 -6.65 3.66 14.16
N ARG A 52 -5.63 4.42 14.57
CA ARG A 52 -4.37 4.51 13.83
C ARG A 52 -3.74 3.14 13.88
N GLN A 53 -3.87 2.37 12.79
CA GLN A 53 -3.04 1.19 12.64
C GLN A 53 -1.57 1.65 12.69
N PRO A 54 -0.74 1.09 13.59
CA PRO A 54 0.66 1.40 13.60
C PRO A 54 1.21 1.10 12.22
N ARG A 55 1.92 2.06 11.61
CA ARG A 55 2.70 1.74 10.40
C ARG A 55 3.62 0.58 10.76
N ALA A 56 3.55 -0.51 10.00
CA ALA A 56 4.46 -1.63 10.19
C ALA A 56 5.90 -1.11 10.15
N ARG A 57 6.58 -1.14 11.29
CA ARG A 57 7.96 -0.66 11.39
C ARG A 57 8.87 -1.71 10.79
N ILE A 58 9.28 -1.50 9.55
CA ILE A 58 10.28 -2.36 8.90
C ILE A 58 11.60 -2.16 9.67
N PRO A 59 12.20 -3.21 10.26
CA PRO A 59 13.48 -3.09 10.95
C PRO A 59 14.56 -2.55 9.99
N GLY A 60 15.50 -1.75 10.48
CA GLY A 60 16.55 -1.16 9.62
C GLY A 60 17.36 -2.21 8.82
N ALA A 61 17.54 -3.41 9.38
CA ALA A 61 18.14 -4.54 8.68
C ALA A 61 17.30 -5.01 7.47
N ALA A 62 15.98 -5.05 7.60
CA ALA A 62 15.08 -5.40 6.50
C ALA A 62 15.07 -4.31 5.42
N THR A 63 15.16 -3.02 5.79
CA THR A 63 15.31 -1.93 4.80
C THR A 63 16.57 -2.11 3.95
N ARG A 64 17.72 -2.42 4.57
CA ARG A 64 18.96 -2.67 3.81
C ARG A 64 18.83 -3.87 2.87
N ARG A 65 18.21 -4.96 3.32
CA ARG A 65 17.93 -6.13 2.47
C ARG A 65 17.02 -5.80 1.30
N ILE A 66 15.97 -4.99 1.51
CA ILE A 66 15.08 -4.52 0.43
C ILE A 66 15.89 -3.78 -0.63
N ASP A 67 16.76 -2.87 -0.22
CA ASP A 67 17.58 -2.10 -1.17
C ASP A 67 18.58 -2.98 -1.92
N THR A 68 19.20 -3.95 -1.23
CA THR A 68 20.09 -4.92 -1.87
C THR A 68 19.36 -5.81 -2.89
N LEU A 69 18.17 -6.32 -2.54
CA LEU A 69 17.34 -7.10 -3.46
C LEU A 69 16.87 -6.28 -4.67
N ARG A 70 16.57 -4.98 -4.48
CA ARG A 70 16.22 -4.08 -5.59
C ARG A 70 17.38 -3.88 -6.56
N ARG A 71 18.60 -3.67 -6.03
CA ARG A 71 19.82 -3.55 -6.85
C ARG A 71 20.12 -4.84 -7.59
N TRP A 72 20.06 -5.98 -6.91
CA TRP A 72 20.23 -7.28 -7.56
C TRP A 72 19.20 -7.49 -8.68
N ARG A 73 17.92 -7.20 -8.43
CA ARG A 73 16.86 -7.34 -9.44
C ARG A 73 17.12 -6.49 -10.67
N ALA A 74 17.59 -5.26 -10.52
CA ALA A 74 17.87 -4.39 -11.67
C ALA A 74 18.87 -5.05 -12.62
N GLY A 75 19.99 -5.57 -12.11
CA GLY A 75 20.95 -6.30 -12.94
C GLY A 75 20.43 -7.65 -13.44
N ALA A 76 19.62 -8.36 -12.65
CA ALA A 76 19.06 -9.65 -13.05
C ALA A 76 18.02 -9.53 -14.18
N VAL A 77 17.22 -8.47 -14.19
CA VAL A 77 16.24 -8.16 -15.25
C VAL A 77 16.94 -7.98 -16.60
N GLU A 78 18.04 -7.23 -16.63
CA GLU A 78 18.84 -7.02 -17.85
C GLU A 78 19.44 -8.33 -18.37
N ARG A 79 20.00 -9.17 -17.47
CA ARG A 79 20.59 -10.46 -17.86
C ARG A 79 19.56 -11.48 -18.32
N ALA A 80 18.39 -11.54 -17.67
CA ALA A 80 17.38 -12.54 -17.92
C ALA A 80 16.37 -12.14 -19.01
N GLY A 81 16.35 -10.87 -19.42
CA GLY A 81 15.35 -10.33 -20.35
C GLY A 81 13.91 -10.42 -19.82
N LEU A 82 13.74 -10.38 -18.49
CA LEU A 82 12.45 -10.55 -17.82
C LEU A 82 11.96 -9.24 -17.22
N GLU A 83 10.64 -9.01 -17.26
CA GLU A 83 10.03 -7.88 -16.57
C GLU A 83 10.28 -7.91 -15.05
N PRO A 84 10.59 -6.77 -14.39
CA PRO A 84 10.88 -6.73 -12.95
C PRO A 84 9.78 -7.33 -12.07
N GLY A 85 8.52 -7.14 -12.46
CA GLY A 85 7.35 -7.67 -11.77
C GLY A 85 7.22 -9.20 -11.89
N LEU A 86 7.75 -9.79 -12.96
CA LEU A 86 7.77 -11.24 -13.16
C LEU A 86 8.96 -11.88 -12.43
N LEU A 87 10.14 -11.27 -12.54
CA LEU A 87 11.37 -11.77 -11.91
C LEU A 87 11.25 -11.74 -10.39
N LEU A 88 11.00 -10.57 -9.80
CA LEU A 88 10.83 -10.44 -8.35
C LEU A 88 9.97 -9.21 -7.99
N PRO A 89 8.64 -9.37 -7.82
CA PRO A 89 7.74 -8.26 -7.51
C PRO A 89 8.03 -7.64 -6.13
N ASN A 90 7.68 -6.36 -5.95
CA ASN A 90 7.97 -5.61 -4.71
C ASN A 90 7.43 -6.26 -3.43
N ARG A 91 6.27 -6.94 -3.52
CA ARG A 91 5.72 -7.73 -2.41
C ARG A 91 6.66 -8.86 -1.97
N LEU A 92 7.28 -9.55 -2.92
CA LEU A 92 8.23 -10.63 -2.62
C LEU A 92 9.56 -10.09 -2.13
N ILE A 93 10.05 -8.96 -2.67
CA ILE A 93 11.23 -8.27 -2.11
C ILE A 93 11.04 -8.01 -0.61
N THR A 94 9.87 -7.48 -0.24
CA THR A 94 9.56 -7.15 1.16
C THR A 94 9.44 -8.43 2.01
N ALA A 95 8.71 -9.44 1.52
CA ALA A 95 8.54 -10.71 2.23
C ALA A 95 9.88 -11.42 2.47
N ILE A 96 10.74 -11.51 1.44
CA ILE A 96 12.05 -12.14 1.52
C ILE A 96 12.98 -11.34 2.45
N ALA A 97 12.97 -10.01 2.38
CA ALA A 97 13.80 -9.18 3.25
C ALA A 97 13.43 -9.31 4.75
N LEU A 98 12.15 -9.51 5.04
CA LEU A 98 11.65 -9.76 6.39
C LEU A 98 11.98 -11.19 6.86
N ALA A 99 11.79 -12.20 6.00
CA ALA A 99 12.07 -13.59 6.31
C ALA A 99 13.58 -13.89 6.44
N ALA A 100 14.41 -13.15 5.69
CA ALA A 100 15.87 -13.28 5.67
C ALA A 100 16.37 -14.74 5.51
N PRO A 101 15.95 -15.44 4.44
CA PRO A 101 16.37 -16.82 4.19
C PRO A 101 17.88 -16.91 4.03
N ARG A 102 18.47 -17.97 4.60
CA ARG A 102 19.92 -18.22 4.60
C ARG A 102 20.37 -19.23 3.54
N ASP A 103 19.41 -19.91 2.92
CA ASP A 103 19.61 -20.93 1.90
C ASP A 103 18.41 -20.93 0.92
N VAL A 104 18.52 -21.72 -0.14
CA VAL A 104 17.51 -21.75 -1.23
C VAL A 104 16.23 -22.45 -0.75
N GLU A 105 16.37 -23.41 0.15
CA GLU A 105 15.31 -24.14 0.79
C GLU A 105 14.42 -23.19 1.61
N ALA A 106 15.02 -22.40 2.52
CA ALA A 106 14.29 -21.39 3.29
C ALA A 106 13.70 -20.29 2.41
N LEU A 107 14.33 -19.97 1.27
CA LEU A 107 13.77 -19.03 0.30
C LEU A 107 12.51 -19.59 -0.37
N ALA A 108 12.49 -20.90 -0.67
CA ALA A 108 11.35 -21.57 -1.29
C ALA A 108 10.12 -21.64 -0.35
N GLU A 109 10.34 -21.64 0.97
CA GLU A 109 9.28 -21.58 1.99
C GLU A 109 8.64 -20.18 2.13
N VAL A 110 9.22 -19.13 1.52
CA VAL A 110 8.63 -17.79 1.57
C VAL A 110 7.37 -17.73 0.71
N ASP A 111 6.25 -17.35 1.32
CA ASP A 111 4.96 -17.28 0.62
C ASP A 111 5.02 -16.49 -0.70
N GLY A 112 4.53 -17.12 -1.77
CA GLY A 112 4.54 -16.59 -3.12
C GLY A 112 5.84 -16.77 -3.91
N VAL A 113 6.92 -17.30 -3.31
CA VAL A 113 8.10 -17.77 -4.06
C VAL A 113 7.73 -19.07 -4.75
N ARG A 114 7.66 -19.05 -6.09
CA ARG A 114 7.40 -20.25 -6.88
C ARG A 114 8.68 -21.05 -7.05
N ARG A 115 8.54 -22.38 -7.15
CA ARG A 115 9.64 -23.34 -7.37
C ARG A 115 10.66 -22.89 -8.42
N TRP A 116 10.19 -22.52 -9.62
CA TRP A 116 11.08 -22.09 -10.71
C TRP A 116 11.97 -20.89 -10.32
N ARG A 117 11.46 -19.97 -9.50
CA ARG A 117 12.22 -18.78 -9.07
C ARG A 117 13.32 -19.17 -8.08
N ALA A 118 13.03 -20.09 -7.16
CA ALA A 118 14.01 -20.61 -6.23
C ALA A 118 15.10 -21.41 -6.97
N GLU A 119 14.71 -22.24 -7.94
CA GLU A 119 15.66 -23.04 -8.75
C GLU A 119 16.55 -22.16 -9.64
N THR A 120 15.99 -21.15 -10.31
CA THR A 120 16.74 -20.30 -11.24
C THR A 120 17.55 -19.22 -10.53
N PHE A 121 16.95 -18.50 -9.58
CA PHE A 121 17.54 -17.30 -9.00
C PHE A 121 17.86 -17.42 -7.51
N GLY A 122 17.49 -18.54 -6.86
CA GLY A 122 17.56 -18.64 -5.41
C GLY A 122 18.97 -18.45 -4.86
N ARG A 123 19.99 -19.03 -5.52
CA ARG A 123 21.39 -18.86 -5.11
C ARG A 123 21.83 -17.39 -5.17
N GLU A 124 21.46 -16.66 -6.22
CA GLU A 124 21.80 -15.24 -6.34
C GLU A 124 21.06 -14.38 -5.30
N ILE A 125 19.78 -14.67 -5.07
CA ILE A 125 18.96 -13.96 -4.07
C ILE A 125 19.54 -14.15 -2.67
N VAL A 126 19.87 -15.39 -2.29
CA VAL A 126 20.46 -15.69 -0.97
C VAL A 126 21.84 -15.04 -0.83
N ALA A 127 22.68 -15.10 -1.87
CA ALA A 127 23.98 -14.43 -1.86
C ALA A 127 23.84 -12.91 -1.71
N ALA A 128 22.87 -12.29 -2.37
CA ALA A 128 22.59 -10.86 -2.21
C ALA A 128 22.18 -10.51 -0.76
N LEU A 129 21.43 -11.38 -0.08
CA LEU A 129 21.04 -11.18 1.30
C LEU A 129 22.20 -11.35 2.30
N ALA A 130 23.16 -12.24 2.01
CA ALA A 130 24.32 -12.48 2.86
C ALA A 130 25.31 -11.30 2.89
N ALA A 131 25.23 -10.39 1.92
CA ALA A 131 26.09 -9.21 1.81
C ALA A 131 25.64 -8.00 2.69
N VAL A 132 24.63 -8.19 3.56
CA VAL A 132 23.95 -7.11 4.33
C VAL A 132 23.95 -7.36 5.83
#